data_AF-A0A1G9D053-F1
#
_entry.id   AF-A0A1G9D053-F1
#
_cell.length_a   1.000
_cell.length_b   1.000
_cell.length_c   1.000
_cell.angle_alpha   90.00
_cell.angle_beta   90.00
_cell.angle_gamma   90.00
#
_symmetry.space_group_name_H-M   'P 1'
#
loop_
_entity.id
_entity.type
_entity.pdbx_description
1 polymer ?
#
loop_
_entity_poly.entity_id
_entity_poly.type
_entity_poly.pdbx_seq_one_letter_code
_entity_poly.pdbx_strand_id
1 'polypeptide(L)'
;MKKELQVSEETFYRYLKEKDVSNPHYQIVSFFCDDENSIETLRFGMVDFIKTACSDRYYGDKSSYHYTQQQCVKLLELAYVLYSRNEELKLNPDHFLYRWLEHPFDVYNQVKNKLFPALHFRTLSGTELNDVQTVFEELFSFKDLEAWRAILDSLLYCTGRELKPDDVCDDKIFETVLIREYLEKLIEAMGLVCEAKSVPYVKLHHAGDFRFEIEDEETACVYNPVPLMKFAEKDFPAVINFLADVIAPEKIYCLNHQIGSDGTDHANLILVIPEKYPQTFEEIETAFNFSCLKHHHLSCTIFKSSFFHSMIREGHVYFSMACNAESLVYDDGSKPIPQLRLDSRPEKIEKTNHIFYDGFTKAKTFYTAAEGYQNDNVILSAFLLHQAAELCLRALNRSLTTQDKTTHSLKALLKFSLRLTTKLFMLMDSGSAEDERLLTVFEGAYLGYRYSEKYNIDTQDLNILFDKVKNLHAGAEETFLNWMEKYDLLIKSAQNEQ
;
A
#
# COMPACT_ATOMS: atom_id res chain seq x y z
N MET A 1 -15.49 50.62 21.75
CA MET A 1 -14.01 50.54 21.88
C MET A 1 -13.52 49.53 20.88
N LYS A 2 -12.84 49.99 19.83
CA LYS A 2 -12.12 49.13 18.87
C LYS A 2 -11.07 48.35 19.66
N LYS A 3 -11.10 47.03 19.57
CA LYS A 3 -9.96 46.19 19.94
C LYS A 3 -9.24 45.89 18.64
N GLU A 4 -8.13 46.58 18.43
CA GLU A 4 -7.20 46.35 17.34
C GLU A 4 -6.76 44.89 17.39
N LEU A 5 -6.99 44.16 16.30
CA LEU A 5 -6.30 42.90 16.04
C LEU A 5 -4.81 43.25 15.89
N GLN A 6 -3.98 42.71 16.78
CA GLN A 6 -2.55 42.65 16.57
C GLN A 6 -2.30 41.72 15.38
N VAL A 7 -2.04 42.31 14.22
CA VAL A 7 -1.37 41.67 13.11
C VAL A 7 0.10 41.51 13.52
N SER A 8 0.56 40.29 13.80
CA SER A 8 2.00 40.01 13.89
C SER A 8 2.35 38.58 13.51
N GLU A 9 2.37 38.35 12.20
CA GLU A 9 3.46 37.79 11.41
C GLU A 9 3.01 37.98 9.95
N GLU A 10 3.71 38.82 9.17
CA GLU A 10 3.35 39.03 7.77
C GLU A 10 3.59 37.73 6.99
N THR A 11 2.61 36.83 6.95
CA THR A 11 2.58 35.74 5.97
C THR A 11 2.45 36.37 4.60
N PHE A 12 3.59 36.65 3.96
CA PHE A 12 3.62 37.03 2.55
C PHE A 12 3.11 35.83 1.73
N TYR A 13 1.98 36.01 1.06
CA TYR A 13 1.47 35.06 0.08
C TYR A 13 2.28 35.22 -1.23
N ARG A 14 2.77 34.11 -1.79
CA ARG A 14 3.60 34.10 -3.01
C ARG A 14 2.74 34.33 -4.25
N TYR A 15 1.52 33.78 -4.28
CA TYR A 15 0.66 33.81 -5.46
C TYR A 15 -0.70 34.49 -5.21
N LEU A 16 -1.07 34.78 -3.97
CA LEU A 16 -2.29 35.55 -3.66
C LEU A 16 -2.02 37.06 -3.52
N LYS A 17 -2.87 37.86 -4.15
CA LYS A 17 -2.91 39.32 -3.98
C LYS A 17 -3.82 39.69 -2.81
N GLU A 18 -3.71 40.93 -2.34
CA GLU A 18 -4.54 41.45 -1.22
C GLU A 18 -6.06 41.30 -1.48
N LYS A 19 -6.50 41.47 -2.74
CA LYS A 19 -7.90 41.26 -3.14
C LYS A 19 -8.32 39.79 -3.05
N ASP A 20 -7.40 38.87 -3.32
CA ASP A 20 -7.64 37.42 -3.33
C ASP A 20 -7.75 36.93 -1.88
N VAL A 21 -6.89 37.46 -1.00
CA VAL A 21 -7.00 37.26 0.45
C VAL A 21 -8.29 37.86 0.97
N SER A 22 -8.66 39.08 0.56
CA SER A 22 -9.88 39.74 1.01
C SER A 22 -11.16 39.00 0.59
N ASN A 23 -11.17 38.38 -0.59
CA ASN A 23 -12.30 37.64 -1.15
C ASN A 23 -11.89 36.23 -1.61
N PRO A 24 -11.62 35.30 -0.66
CA PRO A 24 -11.06 33.99 -0.98
C PRO A 24 -12.04 33.13 -1.77
N HIS A 25 -13.35 33.17 -1.48
CA HIS A 25 -14.36 32.43 -2.24
C HIS A 25 -14.40 32.81 -3.72
N TYR A 26 -14.29 34.10 -4.05
CA TYR A 26 -14.19 34.52 -5.45
C TYR A 26 -12.94 33.94 -6.12
N GLN A 27 -11.79 33.98 -5.42
CA GLN A 27 -10.55 33.44 -5.97
C GLN A 27 -10.57 31.91 -6.11
N ILE A 28 -11.26 31.19 -5.22
CA ILE A 28 -11.45 29.74 -5.31
C ILE A 28 -12.27 29.39 -6.55
N VAL A 29 -13.39 30.08 -6.79
CA VAL A 29 -14.18 29.87 -8.02
C VAL A 29 -13.33 30.22 -9.25
N SER A 30 -12.64 31.37 -9.24
CA SER A 30 -11.74 31.75 -10.33
C SER A 30 -10.60 30.75 -10.57
N PHE A 31 -10.16 30.02 -9.55
CA PHE A 31 -9.12 29.00 -9.68
C PHE A 31 -9.66 27.76 -10.40
N PHE A 32 -10.82 27.24 -9.97
CA PHE A 32 -11.44 26.04 -10.55
C PHE A 32 -12.22 26.28 -11.85
N CYS A 33 -12.44 27.54 -12.26
CA CYS A 33 -13.00 27.87 -13.59
C CYS A 33 -12.01 27.69 -14.75
N ASP A 34 -10.75 27.42 -14.44
CA ASP A 34 -9.73 27.08 -15.43
C ASP A 34 -9.68 25.55 -15.58
N ASP A 35 -9.88 25.02 -16.78
CA ASP A 35 -9.91 23.57 -17.04
C ASP A 35 -8.59 22.89 -16.68
N GLU A 36 -7.47 23.64 -16.73
CA GLU A 36 -6.16 23.16 -16.27
C GLU A 36 -6.10 22.95 -14.76
N ASN A 37 -7.06 23.50 -14.01
CA ASN A 37 -7.20 23.40 -12.56
C ASN A 37 -8.38 22.53 -12.12
N SER A 38 -8.94 21.71 -13.00
CA SER A 38 -9.89 20.67 -12.58
C SER A 38 -9.26 19.76 -11.51
N ILE A 39 -10.09 19.16 -10.65
CA ILE A 39 -9.61 18.27 -9.58
C ILE A 39 -8.73 17.15 -10.15
N GLU A 40 -9.14 16.51 -11.25
CA GLU A 40 -8.38 15.43 -11.87
C GLU A 40 -7.09 15.93 -12.55
N THR A 41 -7.15 17.07 -13.26
CA THR A 41 -5.97 17.64 -13.92
C THR A 41 -4.88 17.96 -12.90
N LEU A 42 -5.24 18.63 -11.80
CA LEU A 42 -4.31 18.95 -10.71
C LEU A 42 -3.75 17.69 -10.07
N ARG A 43 -4.60 16.69 -9.84
CA ARG A 43 -4.18 15.44 -9.21
C ARG A 43 -3.17 14.69 -10.08
N PHE A 44 -3.45 14.52 -11.38
CA PHE A 44 -2.50 13.87 -12.28
C PHE A 44 -1.20 14.65 -12.42
N GLY A 45 -1.29 15.98 -12.57
CA GLY A 45 -0.13 16.85 -12.61
C GLY A 45 0.74 16.69 -11.36
N MET A 46 0.12 16.64 -10.18
CA MET A 46 0.79 16.43 -8.89
C MET A 46 1.44 15.04 -8.80
N VAL A 47 0.78 13.99 -9.27
CA VAL A 47 1.33 12.62 -9.26
C VAL A 47 2.55 12.53 -10.17
N ASP A 48 2.47 13.04 -11.39
CA ASP A 48 3.61 13.06 -12.34
C ASP A 48 4.76 13.91 -11.82
N PHE A 49 4.44 15.04 -11.16
CA PHE A 49 5.40 15.92 -10.51
C PHE A 49 6.18 15.20 -9.39
N ILE A 50 5.48 14.55 -8.45
CA ILE A 50 6.11 13.82 -7.34
C ILE A 50 6.89 12.60 -7.86
N LYS A 51 6.33 11.83 -8.80
CA LYS A 51 7.03 10.68 -9.41
C LYS A 51 8.34 11.07 -10.07
N THR A 52 8.33 12.20 -10.78
CA THR A 52 9.54 12.73 -11.43
C THR A 52 10.55 13.20 -10.40
N ALA A 53 10.12 13.84 -9.32
CA ALA A 53 11.01 14.29 -8.25
C ALA A 53 11.67 13.13 -7.49
N CYS A 54 10.98 11.98 -7.39
CA CYS A 54 11.43 10.83 -6.60
C CYS A 54 12.05 9.69 -7.42
N SER A 55 12.29 9.87 -8.73
CA SER A 55 12.85 8.80 -9.57
C SER A 55 13.79 9.32 -10.65
N ASP A 56 14.58 8.41 -11.22
CA ASP A 56 15.47 8.72 -12.35
C ASP A 56 14.72 8.88 -13.69
N ARG A 57 13.39 8.74 -13.69
CA ARG A 57 12.55 8.78 -14.90
C ARG A 57 11.66 10.04 -14.89
N TYR A 58 11.35 10.52 -16.08
CA TYR A 58 10.41 11.63 -16.27
C TYR A 58 9.00 11.10 -16.52
N TYR A 59 8.01 11.73 -15.87
CA TYR A 59 6.59 11.41 -15.99
C TYR A 59 5.80 12.67 -16.37
N GLY A 60 4.85 12.56 -17.29
CA GLY A 60 4.09 13.72 -17.78
C GLY A 60 4.90 14.70 -18.63
N ASP A 61 4.38 15.91 -18.82
CA ASP A 61 5.04 16.98 -19.54
C ASP A 61 5.99 17.78 -18.63
N LYS A 62 7.26 17.88 -19.00
CA LYS A 62 8.25 18.68 -18.28
C LYS A 62 7.86 20.15 -18.18
N SER A 63 7.18 20.67 -19.19
CA SER A 63 6.82 22.09 -19.21
C SER A 63 5.75 22.44 -18.16
N SER A 64 5.03 21.45 -17.65
CA SER A 64 3.93 21.66 -16.70
C SER A 64 4.36 21.61 -15.23
N TYR A 65 5.53 21.07 -14.86
CA TYR A 65 5.90 20.92 -13.44
C TYR A 65 5.94 22.24 -12.68
N HIS A 66 6.47 23.30 -13.30
CA HIS A 66 6.48 24.63 -12.69
C HIS A 66 5.06 25.16 -12.51
N TYR A 67 4.19 24.95 -13.51
CA TYR A 67 2.78 25.33 -13.40
C TYR A 67 2.08 24.56 -12.28
N THR A 68 2.22 23.23 -12.24
CA THR A 68 1.66 22.37 -11.18
C THR A 68 2.10 22.83 -9.80
N GLN A 69 3.40 23.10 -9.62
CA GLN A 69 3.94 23.60 -8.35
C GLN A 69 3.28 24.92 -7.94
N GLN A 70 3.15 25.86 -8.87
CA GLN A 70 2.49 27.15 -8.62
C GLN A 70 1.03 26.99 -8.21
N GLN A 71 0.27 26.14 -8.90
CA GLN A 71 -1.14 25.90 -8.57
C GLN A 71 -1.30 25.20 -7.21
N CYS A 72 -0.44 24.23 -6.89
CA CYS A 72 -0.42 23.60 -5.56
C CYS A 72 -0.15 24.62 -4.45
N VAL A 73 0.85 25.51 -4.61
CA VAL A 73 1.13 26.55 -3.62
C VAL A 73 -0.04 27.53 -3.51
N LYS A 74 -0.63 27.95 -4.64
CA LYS A 74 -1.78 28.86 -4.63
C LYS A 74 -2.98 28.26 -3.91
N LEU A 75 -3.25 26.96 -4.12
CA LEU A 75 -4.33 26.24 -3.46
C LEU A 75 -4.07 26.09 -1.95
N LEU A 76 -2.84 25.80 -1.57
CA LEU A 76 -2.38 25.72 -0.19
C LEU A 76 -2.53 27.08 0.53
N GLU A 77 -2.17 28.18 -0.13
CA GLU A 77 -2.33 29.54 0.39
C GLU A 77 -3.81 29.89 0.59
N LEU A 78 -4.69 29.53 -0.35
CA LEU A 78 -6.13 29.72 -0.20
C LEU A 78 -6.70 28.91 0.97
N ALA A 79 -6.29 27.64 1.11
CA ALA A 79 -6.67 26.82 2.25
C ALA A 79 -6.21 27.44 3.58
N TYR A 80 -5.00 27.98 3.63
CA TYR A 80 -4.49 28.68 4.82
C TYR A 80 -5.29 29.95 5.15
N VAL A 81 -5.73 30.71 4.14
CA VAL A 81 -6.61 31.88 4.35
C VAL A 81 -7.94 31.44 4.98
N LEU A 82 -8.56 30.39 4.48
CA LEU A 82 -9.81 29.85 5.05
C LEU A 82 -9.59 29.34 6.49
N TYR A 83 -8.51 28.58 6.70
CA TYR A 83 -8.12 28.02 7.98
C TYR A 83 -7.90 29.11 9.05
N SER A 84 -7.09 30.12 8.72
CA SER A 84 -6.76 31.24 9.63
C SER A 84 -7.95 32.13 9.98
N ARG A 85 -8.98 32.16 9.13
CA ARG A 85 -10.23 32.89 9.36
C ARG A 85 -11.27 32.10 10.13
N ASN A 86 -11.04 30.80 10.34
CA ASN A 86 -11.96 29.88 10.99
C ASN A 86 -13.37 29.93 10.33
N GLU A 87 -13.41 29.88 9.00
CA GLU A 87 -14.66 29.92 8.24
C GLU A 87 -15.51 28.65 8.47
N GLU A 88 -16.83 28.77 8.32
CA GLU A 88 -17.75 27.64 8.52
C GLU A 88 -17.80 26.74 7.27
N LEU A 89 -16.94 25.73 7.25
CA LEU A 89 -16.78 24.81 6.12
C LEU A 89 -17.58 23.50 6.23
N LYS A 90 -18.41 23.36 7.27
CA LYS A 90 -19.27 22.18 7.43
C LYS A 90 -20.30 22.06 6.31
N LEU A 91 -20.46 20.85 5.78
CA LEU A 91 -21.55 20.54 4.87
C LEU A 91 -22.88 20.52 5.62
N ASN A 92 -23.93 20.99 4.96
CA ASN A 92 -25.29 20.79 5.42
C ASN A 92 -25.63 19.29 5.27
N PRO A 93 -26.27 18.63 6.27
CA PRO A 93 -26.80 17.27 6.14
C PRO A 93 -27.63 16.98 4.89
N ASP A 94 -28.29 18.01 4.34
CA ASP A 94 -29.09 17.92 3.12
C ASP A 94 -28.26 18.01 1.82
N HIS A 95 -26.95 18.29 1.91
CA HIS A 95 -26.06 18.37 0.77
C HIS A 95 -25.83 16.97 0.16
N PHE A 96 -25.86 16.85 -1.16
CA PHE A 96 -25.72 15.55 -1.85
C PHE A 96 -24.37 14.85 -1.60
N LEU A 97 -23.34 15.61 -1.21
CA LEU A 97 -22.02 15.10 -0.79
C LEU A 97 -21.89 14.81 0.72
N TYR A 98 -22.88 15.15 1.55
CA TYR A 98 -22.85 14.81 2.99
C TYR A 98 -22.86 13.29 3.19
N ARG A 99 -22.16 12.80 4.22
CA ARG A 99 -21.98 11.37 4.48
C ARG A 99 -22.31 11.01 5.92
N TRP A 100 -23.06 9.92 6.12
CA TRP A 100 -23.39 9.40 7.45
C TRP A 100 -22.42 8.31 7.93
N LEU A 101 -21.55 7.81 7.04
CA LEU A 101 -20.61 6.72 7.29
C LEU A 101 -19.18 7.25 7.25
N GLU A 102 -18.33 6.76 8.15
CA GLU A 102 -16.99 7.32 8.41
C GLU A 102 -15.95 6.90 7.35
N HIS A 103 -16.06 5.71 6.75
CA HIS A 103 -14.97 5.14 5.94
C HIS A 103 -15.07 5.50 4.43
N PRO A 104 -13.97 5.88 3.76
CA PRO A 104 -13.92 6.10 2.29
C PRO A 104 -14.47 4.93 1.45
N PHE A 105 -14.42 3.71 1.98
CA PHE A 105 -14.97 2.48 1.39
C PHE A 105 -16.50 2.49 1.27
N ASP A 106 -17.19 2.90 2.34
CA ASP A 106 -18.65 2.97 2.36
C ASP A 106 -19.14 4.05 1.41
N VAL A 107 -18.32 5.08 1.21
CA VAL A 107 -18.51 6.13 0.21
C VAL A 107 -18.45 5.54 -1.20
N TYR A 108 -17.36 4.87 -1.60
CA TYR A 108 -17.23 4.27 -2.94
C TYR A 108 -18.41 3.35 -3.31
N ASN A 109 -18.84 2.46 -2.41
CA ASN A 109 -19.98 1.57 -2.69
C ASN A 109 -21.31 2.31 -2.92
N GLN A 110 -21.50 3.49 -2.34
CA GLN A 110 -22.68 4.34 -2.54
C GLN A 110 -22.62 5.18 -3.83
N VAL A 111 -21.42 5.50 -4.32
CA VAL A 111 -21.22 6.35 -5.52
C VAL A 111 -20.77 5.62 -6.77
N LYS A 112 -20.36 4.34 -6.70
CA LYS A 112 -19.89 3.56 -7.87
C LYS A 112 -20.89 3.48 -9.05
N ASN A 113 -22.17 3.72 -8.79
CA ASN A 113 -23.24 3.72 -9.79
C ASN A 113 -23.82 5.12 -10.05
N LYS A 114 -23.25 6.19 -9.46
CA LYS A 114 -23.68 7.58 -9.63
C LYS A 114 -22.74 8.28 -10.62
N LEU A 115 -23.29 9.09 -11.52
CA LEU A 115 -22.49 9.93 -12.42
C LEU A 115 -21.79 11.09 -11.69
N PHE A 116 -20.73 11.60 -12.31
CA PHE A 116 -19.99 12.85 -12.06
C PHE A 116 -20.88 13.95 -11.42
N PRO A 117 -20.47 14.64 -10.32
CA PRO A 117 -19.12 14.92 -9.79
C PRO A 117 -18.73 14.10 -8.54
N ALA A 118 -19.54 13.12 -8.14
CA ALA A 118 -19.37 12.42 -6.85
C ALA A 118 -18.14 11.48 -6.78
N LEU A 119 -17.38 11.34 -7.87
CA LEU A 119 -16.17 10.52 -7.99
C LEU A 119 -14.87 11.28 -7.70
N HIS A 120 -14.90 12.62 -7.65
CA HIS A 120 -13.72 13.45 -7.38
C HIS A 120 -13.24 13.36 -5.93
N PHE A 121 -14.11 13.02 -4.98
CA PHE A 121 -13.84 12.99 -3.55
C PHE A 121 -13.59 11.56 -3.08
N ARG A 122 -12.42 11.01 -3.41
CA ARG A 122 -12.05 9.60 -3.19
C ARG A 122 -11.06 9.40 -2.03
N THR A 123 -10.41 10.47 -1.59
CA THR A 123 -9.36 10.44 -0.57
C THR A 123 -9.90 10.91 0.78
N LEU A 124 -10.84 11.85 0.77
CA LEU A 124 -11.49 12.34 1.98
C LEU A 124 -12.39 11.26 2.61
N SER A 125 -12.21 11.03 3.91
CA SER A 125 -13.13 10.25 4.75
C SER A 125 -14.50 10.93 4.88
N GLY A 126 -15.50 10.21 5.37
CA GLY A 126 -16.85 10.76 5.55
C GLY A 126 -16.87 11.94 6.52
N THR A 127 -16.04 11.91 7.56
CA THR A 127 -15.90 13.01 8.52
C THR A 127 -15.20 14.22 7.91
N GLU A 128 -14.15 14.01 7.13
CA GLU A 128 -13.41 15.07 6.44
C GLU A 128 -14.26 15.73 5.34
N LEU A 129 -15.08 14.94 4.62
CA LEU A 129 -16.08 15.45 3.68
C LEU A 129 -17.12 16.34 4.38
N ASN A 130 -17.61 15.91 5.54
CA ASN A 130 -18.62 16.67 6.27
C ASN A 130 -18.06 17.95 6.90
N ASP A 131 -16.77 17.96 7.24
CA ASP A 131 -16.10 19.08 7.88
C ASP A 131 -14.66 19.22 7.39
N VAL A 132 -14.49 19.98 6.30
CA VAL A 132 -13.19 20.25 5.68
C VAL A 132 -12.21 20.96 6.63
N GLN A 133 -12.71 21.62 7.68
CA GLN A 133 -11.86 22.26 8.68
C GLN A 133 -10.90 21.24 9.32
N THR A 134 -11.35 20.01 9.53
CA THR A 134 -10.53 18.91 10.08
C THR A 134 -9.35 18.57 9.17
N VAL A 135 -9.52 18.64 7.84
CA VAL A 135 -8.45 18.42 6.87
C VAL A 135 -7.40 19.52 6.99
N PHE A 136 -7.82 20.78 7.11
CA PHE A 136 -6.89 21.90 7.24
C PHE A 136 -6.14 21.87 8.57
N GLU A 137 -6.82 21.49 9.66
CA GLU A 137 -6.20 21.28 10.98
C GLU A 137 -5.12 20.18 10.90
N GLU A 138 -5.42 19.02 10.32
CA GLU A 138 -4.43 17.95 10.15
C GLU A 138 -3.27 18.37 9.23
N LEU A 139 -3.56 19.02 8.10
CA LEU A 139 -2.59 19.47 7.10
C LEU A 139 -1.58 20.47 7.69
N PHE A 140 -2.05 21.50 8.38
CA PHE A 140 -1.20 22.56 8.92
C PHE A 140 -0.58 22.21 10.29
N SER A 141 -1.10 21.18 10.96
CA SER A 141 -0.43 20.55 12.10
C SER A 141 0.74 19.67 11.66
N PHE A 142 0.62 18.98 10.52
CA PHE A 142 1.68 18.15 9.97
C PHE A 142 2.90 18.99 9.53
N LYS A 143 2.68 20.06 8.77
CA LYS A 143 3.70 21.05 8.40
C LYS A 143 3.05 22.43 8.32
N ASP A 144 3.75 23.47 8.75
CA ASP A 144 3.26 24.84 8.57
C ASP A 144 3.29 25.27 7.09
N LEU A 145 2.70 26.43 6.79
CA LEU A 145 2.58 26.94 5.42
C LEU A 145 3.96 27.10 4.74
N GLU A 146 4.98 27.55 5.47
CA GLU A 146 6.30 27.79 4.87
C GLU A 146 7.06 26.49 4.62
N ALA A 147 6.93 25.52 5.54
CA ALA A 147 7.45 24.18 5.36
C ALA A 147 6.81 23.48 4.15
N TRP A 148 5.49 23.59 3.97
CA TRP A 148 4.81 23.05 2.78
C TRP A 148 5.30 23.69 1.47
N ARG A 149 5.48 25.02 1.46
CA ARG A 149 6.05 25.73 0.30
C ARG A 149 7.47 25.25 -0.01
N ALA A 150 8.31 25.11 1.02
CA ALA A 150 9.67 24.62 0.88
C ALA A 150 9.71 23.18 0.32
N ILE A 151 8.77 22.32 0.76
CA ILE A 151 8.61 20.96 0.20
C ILE A 151 8.29 21.03 -1.30
N LEU A 152 7.29 21.83 -1.69
CA LEU A 152 6.90 21.96 -3.10
C LEU A 152 8.02 22.55 -3.97
N ASP A 153 8.77 23.52 -3.46
CA ASP A 153 9.95 24.06 -4.14
C ASP A 153 11.04 22.99 -4.31
N SER A 154 11.31 22.24 -3.25
CA SER A 154 12.35 21.20 -3.26
C SER A 154 11.99 20.06 -4.21
N LEU A 155 10.71 19.66 -4.27
CA LEU A 155 10.23 18.71 -5.27
C LEU A 155 10.47 19.23 -6.70
N LEU A 156 10.25 20.53 -6.95
CA LEU A 156 10.52 21.15 -8.25
C LEU A 156 12.01 21.11 -8.59
N TYR A 157 12.90 21.44 -7.65
CA TYR A 157 14.35 21.31 -7.86
C TYR A 157 14.79 19.87 -8.15
N CYS A 158 14.19 18.88 -7.48
CA CYS A 158 14.43 17.47 -7.76
C CYS A 158 14.01 17.08 -9.18
N THR A 159 12.90 17.61 -9.72
CA THR A 159 12.53 17.35 -11.11
C THR A 159 13.58 17.86 -12.13
N GLY A 160 14.29 18.94 -11.77
CA GLY A 160 15.43 19.48 -12.52
C GLY A 160 16.72 18.65 -12.40
N ARG A 161 16.76 17.68 -11.48
CA ARG A 161 17.96 16.92 -11.07
C ARG A 161 19.08 17.79 -10.49
N GLU A 162 18.72 18.96 -9.97
CA GLU A 162 19.64 19.89 -9.32
C GLU A 162 19.94 19.47 -7.86
N LEU A 163 19.04 18.67 -7.27
CA LEU A 163 19.13 18.07 -5.93
C LEU A 163 18.81 16.57 -6.01
N LYS A 164 19.40 15.75 -5.13
CA LYS A 164 19.00 14.35 -4.98
C LYS A 164 17.80 14.24 -4.05
N PRO A 165 16.91 13.25 -4.24
CA PRO A 165 15.75 13.03 -3.35
C PRO A 165 16.15 12.89 -1.87
N ASP A 166 17.33 12.29 -1.62
CA ASP A 166 17.92 12.08 -0.29
C ASP A 166 18.28 13.40 0.42
N ASP A 167 18.48 14.50 -0.31
CA ASP A 167 18.84 15.81 0.23
C ASP A 167 17.62 16.70 0.53
N VAL A 168 16.40 16.28 0.15
CA VAL A 168 15.15 17.06 0.29
C VAL A 168 14.29 16.62 1.47
N CYS A 169 14.25 15.31 1.75
CA CYS A 169 13.60 14.76 2.93
C CYS A 169 14.66 14.31 3.93
N ASP A 170 15.13 15.24 4.78
CA ASP A 170 15.97 14.90 5.95
C ASP A 170 15.23 13.82 6.77
N ASP A 171 15.67 12.57 6.63
CA ASP A 171 15.23 11.37 7.34
C ASP A 171 13.71 11.06 7.35
N LYS A 172 13.17 10.63 6.20
CA LYS A 172 12.36 9.40 5.99
C LYS A 172 11.44 9.56 4.78
N ILE A 173 11.67 8.74 3.75
CA ILE A 173 10.85 8.56 2.53
C ILE A 173 9.32 8.41 2.78
N PHE A 174 8.90 7.99 3.97
CA PHE A 174 7.49 7.99 4.38
C PHE A 174 6.85 9.39 4.43
N GLU A 175 7.63 10.44 4.71
CA GLU A 175 7.12 11.81 4.62
C GLU A 175 6.62 12.11 3.20
N THR A 176 7.22 11.55 2.15
CA THR A 176 6.78 11.76 0.76
C THR A 176 5.41 11.16 0.47
N VAL A 177 5.11 9.97 1.02
CA VAL A 177 3.79 9.33 0.87
C VAL A 177 2.72 10.17 1.56
N LEU A 178 2.99 10.65 2.78
CA LEU A 178 2.11 11.56 3.49
C LEU A 178 1.97 12.91 2.78
N ILE A 179 3.07 13.47 2.25
CA ILE A 179 3.05 14.69 1.43
C ILE A 179 2.08 14.54 0.27
N ARG A 180 2.16 13.43 -0.48
CA ARG A 180 1.23 13.16 -1.58
C ARG A 180 -0.22 13.07 -1.09
N GLU A 181 -0.47 12.31 -0.03
CA GLU A 181 -1.83 12.16 0.52
C GLU A 181 -2.42 13.49 0.95
N TYR A 182 -1.68 14.29 1.71
CA TYR A 182 -2.11 15.60 2.18
C TYR A 182 -2.38 16.58 1.04
N LEU A 183 -1.56 16.56 -0.03
CA LEU A 183 -1.80 17.37 -1.21
C LEU A 183 -3.03 16.90 -2.00
N GLU A 184 -3.27 15.58 -2.09
CA GLU A 184 -4.49 15.04 -2.71
C GLU A 184 -5.75 15.41 -1.92
N LYS A 185 -5.70 15.29 -0.59
CA LYS A 185 -6.75 15.76 0.32
C LYS A 185 -6.98 17.25 0.22
N LEU A 186 -5.93 18.07 0.07
CA LEU A 186 -6.03 19.51 -0.15
C LEU A 186 -6.80 19.83 -1.44
N ILE A 187 -6.48 19.14 -2.54
CA ILE A 187 -7.16 19.34 -3.83
C ILE A 187 -8.66 19.02 -3.70
N GLU A 188 -8.99 17.87 -3.11
CA GLU A 188 -10.38 17.46 -2.89
C GLU A 188 -11.11 18.41 -1.94
N ALA A 189 -10.50 18.76 -0.81
CA ALA A 189 -11.06 19.68 0.17
C ALA A 189 -11.40 21.03 -0.46
N MET A 190 -10.48 21.59 -1.24
CA MET A 190 -10.68 22.88 -1.89
C MET A 190 -11.71 22.80 -3.04
N GLY A 191 -11.77 21.69 -3.76
CA GLY A 191 -12.83 21.41 -4.72
C GLY A 191 -14.21 21.39 -4.04
N LEU A 192 -14.31 20.75 -2.87
CA LEU A 192 -15.54 20.68 -2.10
C LEU A 192 -15.98 22.06 -1.58
N VAL A 193 -15.02 22.85 -1.07
CA VAL A 193 -15.26 24.24 -0.66
C VAL A 193 -15.68 25.10 -1.87
N CYS A 194 -15.14 24.84 -3.05
CA CYS A 194 -15.58 25.51 -4.27
C CYS A 194 -17.07 25.26 -4.53
N GLU A 195 -17.48 23.99 -4.63
CA GLU A 195 -18.85 23.61 -4.94
C GLU A 195 -19.85 24.00 -3.86
N ALA A 196 -19.56 23.67 -2.60
CA ALA A 196 -20.54 23.76 -1.51
C ALA A 196 -20.66 25.15 -0.89
N LYS A 197 -19.63 25.99 -1.00
CA LYS A 197 -19.56 27.29 -0.31
C LYS A 197 -19.27 28.44 -1.27
N SER A 198 -18.24 28.30 -2.09
CA SER A 198 -17.72 29.43 -2.89
C SER A 198 -18.60 29.74 -4.10
N VAL A 199 -19.10 28.73 -4.82
CA VAL A 199 -20.04 28.92 -5.93
C VAL A 199 -21.35 29.57 -5.45
N PRO A 200 -22.01 29.12 -4.36
CA PRO A 200 -23.16 29.83 -3.80
C PRO A 200 -22.86 31.29 -3.44
N TYR A 201 -21.70 31.56 -2.82
CA TYR A 201 -21.28 32.92 -2.47
C TYR A 201 -21.12 33.80 -3.72
N VAL A 202 -20.40 33.33 -4.73
CA VAL A 202 -20.18 34.06 -5.99
C VAL A 202 -21.50 34.27 -6.75
N LYS A 203 -22.41 33.29 -6.77
CA LYS A 203 -23.76 33.47 -7.35
C LYS A 203 -24.57 34.56 -6.64
N LEU A 204 -24.39 34.72 -5.33
CA LEU A 204 -25.12 35.73 -4.55
C LEU A 204 -24.50 37.14 -4.68
N HIS A 205 -23.17 37.24 -4.71
CA HIS A 205 -22.44 38.50 -4.60
C HIS A 205 -21.79 38.98 -5.91
N HIS A 206 -21.63 38.10 -6.90
CA HIS A 206 -20.85 38.29 -8.13
C HIS A 206 -21.50 37.63 -9.37
N ALA A 207 -22.85 37.59 -9.42
CA ALA A 207 -23.62 36.84 -10.43
C ALA A 207 -23.32 37.21 -11.90
N GLY A 208 -22.71 38.36 -12.16
CA GLY A 208 -22.36 38.83 -13.51
C GLY A 208 -20.96 38.42 -14.00
N ASP A 209 -20.12 37.89 -13.11
CA ASP A 209 -18.68 37.71 -13.38
C ASP A 209 -18.33 36.32 -13.92
N PHE A 210 -19.22 35.33 -13.75
CA PHE A 210 -19.00 33.94 -14.19
C PHE A 210 -20.20 33.39 -14.96
N ARG A 211 -19.93 32.69 -16.08
CA ARG A 211 -20.90 31.79 -16.73
C ARG A 211 -20.61 30.38 -16.25
N PHE A 212 -21.49 29.84 -15.41
CA PHE A 212 -21.44 28.45 -15.01
C PHE A 212 -22.10 27.62 -16.12
N GLU A 213 -21.32 27.26 -17.15
CA GLU A 213 -21.76 26.24 -18.10
C GLU A 213 -21.66 24.89 -17.39
N ILE A 214 -22.78 24.17 -17.30
CA ILE A 214 -22.78 22.80 -16.82
C ILE A 214 -22.29 21.98 -18.00
N GLU A 215 -20.98 21.75 -18.08
CA GLU A 215 -20.46 20.75 -19.01
C GLU A 215 -20.78 19.38 -18.42
N ASP A 216 -21.73 18.70 -19.06
CA ASP A 216 -21.86 17.25 -18.97
C ASP A 216 -20.64 16.64 -19.68
N GLU A 217 -19.46 16.69 -19.06
CA GLU A 217 -18.29 15.97 -19.59
C GLU A 217 -18.54 14.46 -19.45
N GLU A 218 -19.04 13.86 -20.53
CA GLU A 218 -19.00 12.43 -20.80
C GLU A 218 -17.56 11.97 -21.12
N THR A 219 -16.59 12.24 -20.24
CA THR A 219 -15.31 11.53 -20.27
C THR A 219 -15.38 10.37 -19.28
N ALA A 220 -15.70 9.20 -19.81
CA ALA A 220 -15.56 7.93 -19.10
C ALA A 220 -14.07 7.65 -18.82
N CYS A 221 -13.50 8.32 -17.83
CA CYS A 221 -12.25 7.89 -17.23
C CYS A 221 -12.56 6.70 -16.33
N VAL A 222 -12.00 5.54 -16.67
CA VAL A 222 -12.04 4.34 -15.85
C VAL A 222 -11.11 4.59 -14.66
N TYR A 223 -11.66 5.08 -13.55
CA TYR A 223 -10.92 5.30 -12.31
C TYR A 223 -11.11 4.18 -11.29
N ASN A 224 -10.00 3.94 -10.60
CA ASN A 224 -9.78 2.82 -9.70
C ASN A 224 -10.50 2.92 -8.36
N PRO A 225 -10.99 1.79 -7.83
CA PRO A 225 -11.62 1.71 -6.53
C PRO A 225 -10.61 1.93 -5.39
N VAL A 226 -11.01 2.76 -4.45
CA VAL A 226 -10.54 2.84 -3.06
C VAL A 226 -10.30 1.43 -2.50
N PRO A 227 -9.25 1.20 -1.68
CA PRO A 227 -8.96 -0.12 -1.12
C PRO A 227 -10.19 -0.79 -0.50
N LEU A 228 -10.53 -1.97 -1.01
CA LEU A 228 -11.76 -2.73 -0.68
C LEU A 228 -11.75 -3.43 0.70
N MET A 229 -10.74 -3.18 1.54
CA MET A 229 -10.54 -3.85 2.83
C MET A 229 -10.32 -2.82 3.95
N LYS A 230 -10.82 -3.11 5.17
CA LYS A 230 -10.58 -2.29 6.37
C LYS A 230 -9.24 -2.66 6.97
N PHE A 231 -8.36 -1.67 7.11
CA PHE A 231 -7.06 -1.77 7.79
C PHE A 231 -7.15 -1.10 9.16
N ALA A 232 -6.37 -1.55 10.13
CA ALA A 232 -6.30 -0.94 11.45
C ALA A 232 -5.41 0.31 11.44
N GLU A 233 -4.39 0.33 10.59
CA GLU A 233 -3.51 1.48 10.36
C GLU A 233 -4.20 2.54 9.50
N LYS A 234 -4.31 3.77 10.04
CA LYS A 234 -4.98 4.92 9.40
C LYS A 234 -4.45 5.19 7.99
N ASP A 235 -3.15 5.01 7.78
CA ASP A 235 -2.43 5.41 6.56
C ASP A 235 -2.30 4.29 5.52
N PHE A 236 -2.74 3.05 5.84
CA PHE A 236 -2.61 1.91 4.94
C PHE A 236 -3.35 2.09 3.59
N PRO A 237 -4.54 2.71 3.54
CA PRO A 237 -5.19 3.03 2.27
C PRO A 237 -4.32 3.88 1.33
N ALA A 238 -3.50 4.79 1.87
CA ALA A 238 -2.60 5.64 1.09
C ALA A 238 -1.49 4.82 0.42
N VAL A 239 -1.02 3.75 1.06
CA VAL A 239 -0.05 2.81 0.49
C VAL A 239 -0.65 2.11 -0.74
N ILE A 240 -1.90 1.61 -0.64
CA ILE A 240 -2.57 0.95 -1.77
C ILE A 240 -2.77 1.92 -2.94
N ASN A 241 -3.20 3.16 -2.66
CA ASN A 241 -3.37 4.18 -3.69
C ASN A 241 -2.04 4.58 -4.35
N PHE A 242 -0.97 4.68 -3.57
CA PHE A 242 0.36 4.93 -4.10
C PHE A 242 0.82 3.79 -5.04
N LEU A 243 0.65 2.53 -4.61
CA LEU A 243 1.00 1.35 -5.41
C LEU A 243 0.17 1.31 -6.70
N ALA A 244 -1.14 1.57 -6.59
CA ALA A 244 -2.05 1.68 -7.72
C ALA A 244 -1.57 2.70 -8.77
N ASP A 245 -1.20 3.89 -8.34
CA ASP A 245 -0.80 4.94 -9.26
C ASP A 245 0.61 4.74 -9.81
N VAL A 246 1.56 4.30 -8.98
CA VAL A 246 2.98 4.21 -9.34
C VAL A 246 3.28 2.95 -10.14
N ILE A 247 2.65 1.84 -9.78
CA ILE A 247 2.88 0.54 -10.41
C ILE A 247 1.76 0.21 -11.42
N ALA A 248 0.65 0.95 -11.44
CA ALA A 248 -0.48 0.72 -12.35
C ALA A 248 -0.81 -0.79 -12.53
N PRO A 249 -0.97 -1.57 -11.44
CA PRO A 249 -1.34 -2.96 -11.56
C PRO A 249 -2.75 -3.09 -12.12
N GLU A 250 -3.07 -4.27 -12.66
CA GLU A 250 -4.45 -4.63 -13.00
C GLU A 250 -5.25 -4.88 -11.72
N LYS A 251 -4.64 -5.54 -10.72
CA LYS A 251 -5.27 -5.90 -9.45
C LYS A 251 -4.27 -5.89 -8.30
N ILE A 252 -4.74 -5.56 -7.10
CA ILE A 252 -4.01 -5.75 -5.85
C ILE A 252 -4.88 -6.59 -4.92
N TYR A 253 -4.30 -7.63 -4.32
CA TYR A 253 -4.94 -8.42 -3.26
C TYR A 253 -4.16 -8.27 -1.96
N CYS A 254 -4.85 -8.22 -0.83
CA CYS A 254 -4.28 -8.23 0.51
C CYS A 254 -4.53 -9.58 1.19
N LEU A 255 -3.45 -10.22 1.64
CA LEU A 255 -3.48 -11.54 2.27
C LEU A 255 -2.95 -11.50 3.69
N ASN A 256 -3.43 -12.47 4.48
CA ASN A 256 -2.92 -12.79 5.80
C ASN A 256 -2.87 -11.58 6.74
N HIS A 257 -3.81 -10.64 6.55
CA HIS A 257 -3.95 -9.45 7.37
C HIS A 257 -4.12 -9.83 8.84
N GLN A 258 -3.16 -9.44 9.67
CA GLN A 258 -3.18 -9.67 11.11
C GLN A 258 -2.71 -8.41 11.83
N ILE A 259 -3.43 -8.06 12.89
CA ILE A 259 -3.05 -6.94 13.75
C ILE A 259 -2.08 -7.49 14.80
N GLY A 260 -0.85 -6.98 14.80
CA GLY A 260 0.17 -7.23 15.80
C GLY A 260 -0.27 -6.72 17.18
N SER A 261 0.38 -7.21 18.24
CA SER A 261 0.06 -6.79 19.61
C SER A 261 0.33 -5.31 19.90
N ASP A 262 1.12 -4.66 19.04
CA ASP A 262 1.44 -3.23 19.03
C ASP A 262 0.49 -2.39 18.16
N GLY A 263 -0.50 -3.02 17.50
CA GLY A 263 -1.45 -2.37 16.61
C GLY A 263 -1.01 -2.27 15.15
N THR A 264 0.10 -2.92 14.75
CA THR A 264 0.60 -2.90 13.36
C THR A 264 -0.07 -3.95 12.46
N ASP A 265 -0.32 -3.65 11.18
CA ASP A 265 -1.02 -4.52 10.23
C ASP A 265 -0.07 -5.39 9.40
N HIS A 266 0.18 -6.62 9.81
CA HIS A 266 0.96 -7.58 9.02
C HIS A 266 0.13 -8.11 7.84
N ALA A 267 0.60 -7.90 6.60
CA ALA A 267 -0.08 -8.39 5.40
C ALA A 267 0.87 -8.70 4.24
N ASN A 268 0.45 -9.58 3.34
CA ASN A 268 1.11 -9.81 2.06
C ASN A 268 0.26 -9.27 0.92
N LEU A 269 0.77 -8.32 0.16
CA LEU A 269 0.13 -7.79 -1.04
C LEU A 269 0.51 -8.63 -2.26
N ILE A 270 -0.48 -9.03 -3.07
CA ILE A 270 -0.26 -9.57 -4.41
C ILE A 270 -0.56 -8.47 -5.42
N LEU A 271 0.41 -8.14 -6.27
CA LEU A 271 0.23 -7.23 -7.41
C LEU A 271 0.15 -8.04 -8.70
N VAL A 272 -0.95 -7.87 -9.44
CA VAL A 272 -1.12 -8.45 -10.78
C VAL A 272 -0.79 -7.37 -11.80
N ILE A 273 0.32 -7.52 -12.52
CA ILE A 273 0.79 -6.50 -13.48
C ILE A 273 0.47 -6.88 -14.94
N PRO A 274 0.25 -5.89 -15.83
CA PRO A 274 0.05 -6.13 -17.25
C PRO A 274 1.20 -6.92 -17.90
N GLU A 275 0.93 -7.63 -19.00
CA GLU A 275 1.95 -8.40 -19.73
C GLU A 275 3.07 -7.54 -20.32
N LYS A 276 2.67 -6.40 -20.88
CA LYS A 276 3.58 -5.38 -21.39
C LYS A 276 3.67 -4.31 -20.33
N TYR A 277 4.60 -4.49 -19.41
CA TYR A 277 4.86 -3.54 -18.34
C TYR A 277 6.22 -2.86 -18.57
N PRO A 278 6.30 -1.51 -18.55
CA PRO A 278 7.50 -0.77 -18.90
C PRO A 278 8.59 -0.77 -17.81
N GLN A 279 8.27 -1.21 -16.60
CA GLN A 279 9.23 -1.32 -15.49
C GLN A 279 9.67 -2.77 -15.28
N THR A 280 10.89 -2.94 -14.78
CA THR A 280 11.42 -4.24 -14.37
C THR A 280 10.86 -4.66 -13.00
N PHE A 281 10.98 -5.95 -12.65
CA PHE A 281 10.59 -6.43 -11.32
C PHE A 281 11.35 -5.72 -10.20
N GLU A 282 12.62 -5.38 -10.39
CA GLU A 282 13.45 -4.67 -9.41
C GLU A 282 12.96 -3.23 -9.19
N GLU A 283 12.51 -2.56 -10.25
CA GLU A 283 11.91 -1.22 -10.16
C GLU A 283 10.57 -1.25 -9.43
N ILE A 284 9.75 -2.29 -9.64
CA ILE A 284 8.49 -2.48 -8.91
C ILE A 284 8.77 -2.82 -7.44
N GLU A 285 9.75 -3.68 -7.17
CA GLU A 285 10.17 -4.02 -5.81
C GLU A 285 10.72 -2.78 -5.08
N THR A 286 11.43 -1.90 -5.79
CA THR A 286 11.88 -0.61 -5.27
C THR A 286 10.70 0.30 -4.93
N ALA A 287 9.74 0.46 -5.84
CA ALA A 287 8.54 1.26 -5.61
C ALA A 287 7.67 0.70 -4.48
N PHE A 288 7.57 -0.63 -4.37
CA PHE A 288 6.89 -1.29 -3.28
C PHE A 288 7.61 -1.06 -1.95
N ASN A 289 8.92 -1.35 -1.90
CA ASN A 289 9.71 -1.16 -0.69
C ASN A 289 9.61 0.30 -0.24
N PHE A 290 9.71 1.26 -1.16
CA PHE A 290 9.49 2.70 -0.94
C PHE A 290 8.14 2.97 -0.27
N SER A 291 7.05 2.39 -0.77
CA SER A 291 5.71 2.57 -0.20
C SER A 291 5.54 1.93 1.19
N CYS A 292 6.34 0.92 1.53
CA CYS A 292 6.23 0.13 2.76
C CYS A 292 7.35 0.42 3.78
N LEU A 293 8.09 1.53 3.65
CA LEU A 293 9.28 1.79 4.49
C LEU A 293 9.01 1.97 5.99
N LYS A 294 7.78 2.30 6.42
CA LYS A 294 7.37 2.22 7.83
C LYS A 294 6.55 0.98 8.17
N HIS A 295 6.25 0.15 7.17
CA HIS A 295 5.44 -1.05 7.25
C HIS A 295 6.32 -2.28 6.93
N HIS A 296 7.42 -2.47 7.67
CA HIS A 296 8.36 -3.58 7.47
C HIS A 296 7.73 -4.98 7.61
N HIS A 297 6.50 -5.02 8.13
CA HIS A 297 5.65 -6.19 8.25
C HIS A 297 4.89 -6.54 6.95
N LEU A 298 5.03 -5.73 5.89
CA LEU A 298 4.40 -5.97 4.58
C LEU A 298 5.36 -6.67 3.62
N SER A 299 4.82 -7.63 2.87
CA SER A 299 5.52 -8.28 1.78
C SER A 299 4.75 -8.16 0.47
N CYS A 300 5.48 -8.04 -0.65
CA CYS A 300 4.90 -8.02 -1.98
C CYS A 300 5.17 -9.33 -2.71
N THR A 301 4.16 -9.79 -3.45
CA THR A 301 4.34 -10.82 -4.47
C THR A 301 3.78 -10.32 -5.80
N ILE A 302 4.60 -10.31 -6.84
CA ILE A 302 4.22 -9.79 -8.16
C ILE A 302 3.95 -10.97 -9.10
N PHE A 303 2.82 -10.93 -9.81
CA PHE A 303 2.51 -11.87 -10.88
C PHE A 303 2.15 -11.15 -12.16
N LYS A 304 2.59 -11.70 -13.29
CA LYS A 304 2.10 -11.26 -14.60
C LYS A 304 0.64 -11.67 -14.79
N SER A 305 -0.12 -10.83 -15.48
CA SER A 305 -1.53 -11.02 -15.77
C SER A 305 -1.84 -12.39 -16.38
N SER A 306 -1.15 -12.83 -17.44
CA SER A 306 -1.44 -14.11 -18.10
C SER A 306 -1.24 -15.30 -17.17
N PHE A 307 -0.15 -15.28 -16.40
CA PHE A 307 0.15 -16.31 -15.41
C PHE A 307 -0.93 -16.35 -14.33
N PHE A 308 -1.26 -15.20 -13.74
CA PHE A 308 -2.32 -15.07 -12.74
C PHE A 308 -3.65 -15.64 -13.24
N HIS A 309 -4.11 -15.21 -14.42
CA HIS A 309 -5.40 -15.64 -14.98
C HIS A 309 -5.40 -17.14 -15.32
N SER A 310 -4.27 -17.71 -15.76
CA SER A 310 -4.15 -19.16 -15.99
C SER A 310 -4.27 -19.93 -14.69
N MET A 311 -3.55 -19.50 -13.64
CA MET A 311 -3.53 -20.19 -12.35
C MET A 311 -4.90 -20.18 -11.66
N ILE A 312 -5.64 -19.07 -11.73
CA ILE A 312 -7.02 -18.99 -11.25
C ILE A 312 -7.92 -19.93 -12.06
N ARG A 313 -7.88 -19.85 -13.39
CA ARG A 313 -8.73 -20.66 -14.26
C ARG A 313 -8.52 -22.16 -14.06
N GLU A 314 -7.27 -22.56 -13.88
CA GLU A 314 -6.91 -23.94 -13.61
C GLU A 314 -7.30 -24.38 -12.18
N GLY A 315 -7.61 -23.46 -11.28
CA GLY A 315 -7.93 -23.75 -9.89
C GLY A 315 -6.73 -24.12 -9.05
N HIS A 316 -5.63 -23.41 -9.22
CA HIS A 316 -4.45 -23.56 -8.38
C HIS A 316 -4.76 -23.24 -6.91
N VAL A 317 -4.29 -24.08 -5.97
CA VAL A 317 -4.62 -23.98 -4.52
C VAL A 317 -4.33 -22.58 -3.97
N TYR A 318 -3.11 -22.07 -4.13
CA TYR A 318 -2.74 -20.74 -3.65
C TYR A 318 -3.65 -19.63 -4.21
N PHE A 319 -3.72 -19.48 -5.54
CA PHE A 319 -4.50 -18.42 -6.18
C PHE A 319 -6.01 -18.51 -5.91
N SER A 320 -6.57 -19.71 -5.86
CA SER A 320 -8.01 -19.89 -5.61
C SER A 320 -8.41 -19.45 -4.20
N MET A 321 -7.52 -19.67 -3.22
CA MET A 321 -7.73 -19.26 -1.84
C MET A 321 -7.37 -17.79 -1.60
N ALA A 322 -6.26 -17.36 -2.19
CA ALA A 322 -5.67 -16.05 -1.96
C ALA A 322 -6.36 -14.92 -2.73
N CYS A 323 -6.90 -15.19 -3.91
CA CYS A 323 -7.34 -14.14 -4.84
C CYS A 323 -8.84 -14.22 -5.04
N ASN A 324 -9.57 -13.84 -4.00
CA ASN A 324 -11.04 -13.80 -3.96
C ASN A 324 -11.54 -12.37 -3.72
N ALA A 325 -12.87 -12.18 -3.77
CA ALA A 325 -13.48 -10.86 -3.63
C ALA A 325 -13.22 -10.19 -2.26
N GLU A 326 -13.04 -10.97 -1.18
CA GLU A 326 -12.77 -10.44 0.16
C GLU A 326 -11.33 -9.94 0.32
N SER A 327 -10.40 -10.59 -0.36
CA SER A 327 -8.97 -10.23 -0.38
C SER A 327 -8.62 -9.19 -1.44
N LEU A 328 -9.47 -8.95 -2.43
CA LEU A 328 -9.24 -7.95 -3.46
C LEU A 328 -9.24 -6.59 -2.79
N VAL A 329 -8.20 -5.79 -2.98
CA VAL A 329 -8.12 -4.42 -2.46
C VAL A 329 -8.17 -3.38 -3.58
N TYR A 330 -7.73 -3.71 -4.79
CA TYR A 330 -7.81 -2.80 -5.93
C TYR A 330 -8.06 -3.57 -7.23
N ASP A 331 -8.81 -2.98 -8.15
CA ASP A 331 -9.12 -3.54 -9.48
C ASP A 331 -9.34 -2.42 -10.50
N ASP A 332 -8.53 -2.38 -11.56
CA ASP A 332 -8.65 -1.40 -12.65
C ASP A 332 -9.82 -1.66 -13.61
N GLY A 333 -10.53 -2.77 -13.43
CA GLY A 333 -11.65 -3.14 -14.28
C GLY A 333 -11.25 -3.53 -15.70
N SER A 334 -9.96 -3.54 -16.04
CA SER A 334 -9.47 -3.84 -17.40
C SER A 334 -9.75 -5.29 -17.81
N LYS A 335 -9.75 -6.20 -16.83
CA LYS A 335 -10.01 -7.64 -17.03
C LYS A 335 -10.86 -8.20 -15.90
N PRO A 336 -11.94 -8.95 -16.19
CA PRO A 336 -12.72 -9.62 -15.16
C PRO A 336 -11.92 -10.76 -14.51
N ILE A 337 -12.18 -11.02 -13.24
CA ILE A 337 -11.62 -12.19 -12.53
C ILE A 337 -12.11 -13.47 -13.22
N PRO A 338 -11.22 -14.41 -13.61
CA PRO A 338 -11.65 -15.66 -14.22
C PRO A 338 -12.52 -16.49 -13.29
N GLN A 339 -13.57 -17.12 -13.84
CA GLN A 339 -14.27 -18.17 -13.12
C GLN A 339 -13.39 -19.40 -12.96
N LEU A 340 -13.42 -19.98 -11.75
CA LEU A 340 -12.71 -21.19 -11.37
C LEU A 340 -13.25 -22.39 -12.17
N ARG A 341 -12.38 -23.17 -12.84
CA ARG A 341 -12.80 -24.47 -13.42
C ARG A 341 -12.79 -25.54 -12.35
N LEU A 342 -13.87 -26.30 -12.27
CA LEU A 342 -14.13 -27.28 -11.22
C LEU A 342 -13.56 -28.68 -11.54
N ASP A 343 -13.06 -28.87 -12.76
CA ASP A 343 -13.10 -30.13 -13.48
C ASP A 343 -11.85 -31.02 -13.25
N SER A 344 -10.80 -30.51 -12.59
CA SER A 344 -9.47 -31.19 -12.45
C SER A 344 -8.89 -31.21 -11.03
N ARG A 345 -9.75 -31.15 -10.00
CA ARG A 345 -9.34 -30.81 -8.62
C ARG A 345 -8.87 -31.98 -7.72
N PRO A 346 -9.42 -33.21 -7.81
CA PRO A 346 -8.94 -34.33 -7.00
C PRO A 346 -7.45 -34.67 -7.26
N GLU A 347 -7.03 -34.70 -8.52
CA GLU A 347 -5.62 -34.94 -8.90
C GLU A 347 -4.69 -33.83 -8.38
N LYS A 348 -5.17 -32.58 -8.32
CA LYS A 348 -4.41 -31.45 -7.76
C LYS A 348 -4.25 -31.53 -6.26
N ILE A 349 -5.30 -31.94 -5.55
CA ILE A 349 -5.23 -32.20 -4.10
C ILE A 349 -4.21 -33.30 -3.83
N GLU A 350 -4.28 -34.41 -4.56
CA GLU A 350 -3.36 -35.53 -4.39
C GLU A 350 -1.91 -35.12 -4.72
N LYS A 351 -1.69 -34.43 -5.84
CA LYS A 351 -0.38 -33.91 -6.23
C LYS A 351 0.19 -32.93 -5.19
N THR A 352 -0.64 -32.04 -4.66
CA THR A 352 -0.25 -31.06 -3.63
C THR A 352 0.16 -31.75 -2.33
N ASN A 353 -0.63 -32.74 -1.88
CA ASN A 353 -0.30 -33.59 -0.74
C ASN A 353 1.01 -34.35 -0.95
N HIS A 354 1.18 -34.99 -2.12
CA HIS A 354 2.39 -35.73 -2.43
C HIS A 354 3.64 -34.83 -2.40
N ILE A 355 3.57 -33.64 -3.01
CA ILE A 355 4.69 -32.68 -3.01
C ILE A 355 5.04 -32.26 -1.58
N PHE A 356 4.03 -31.96 -0.75
CA PHE A 356 4.27 -31.55 0.63
C PHE A 356 4.90 -32.69 1.45
N TYR A 357 4.27 -33.85 1.50
CA TYR A 357 4.70 -34.95 2.36
C TYR A 357 6.02 -35.59 1.90
N ASP A 358 6.34 -35.62 0.60
CA ASP A 358 7.67 -36.05 0.14
C ASP A 358 8.77 -35.12 0.67
N GLY A 359 8.58 -33.80 0.55
CA GLY A 359 9.52 -32.81 1.08
C GLY A 359 9.59 -32.80 2.61
N PHE A 360 8.43 -32.91 3.27
CA PHE A 360 8.33 -32.87 4.72
C PHE A 360 8.89 -34.14 5.39
N THR A 361 8.74 -35.31 4.76
CA THR A 361 9.38 -36.55 5.23
C THR A 361 10.90 -36.45 5.15
N LYS A 362 11.43 -35.81 4.11
CA LYS A 362 12.87 -35.51 4.01
C LYS A 362 13.29 -34.57 5.14
N ALA A 363 12.55 -33.49 5.38
CA ALA A 363 12.82 -32.57 6.48
C ALA A 363 12.87 -33.27 7.85
N LYS A 364 11.89 -34.16 8.13
CA LYS A 364 11.86 -34.99 9.36
C LYS A 364 13.07 -35.93 9.46
N THR A 365 13.46 -36.56 8.36
CA THR A 365 14.67 -37.41 8.31
C THR A 365 15.94 -36.63 8.70
N PHE A 366 16.10 -35.40 8.17
CA PHE A 366 17.23 -34.54 8.51
C PHE A 366 17.20 -34.09 9.98
N TYR A 367 16.02 -33.82 10.53
CA TYR A 367 15.86 -33.48 11.94
C TYR A 367 16.30 -34.65 12.84
N THR A 368 15.80 -35.86 12.59
CA THR A 368 16.21 -37.06 13.35
C THR A 368 17.70 -37.37 13.20
N ALA A 369 18.27 -37.15 12.00
CA ALA A 369 19.71 -37.28 11.81
C ALA A 369 20.49 -36.26 12.64
N ALA A 370 20.01 -35.01 12.72
CA ALA A 370 20.62 -33.98 13.55
C ALA A 370 20.64 -34.37 15.03
N GLU A 371 19.53 -34.91 15.57
CA GLU A 371 19.44 -35.40 16.95
C GLU A 371 20.52 -36.48 17.22
N GLY A 372 20.74 -37.37 16.26
CA GLY A 372 21.77 -38.42 16.36
C GLY A 372 23.20 -37.89 16.52
N TYR A 373 23.52 -36.71 15.99
CA TYR A 373 24.85 -36.10 16.08
C TYR A 373 24.97 -35.02 17.16
N GLN A 374 23.91 -34.72 17.90
CA GLN A 374 23.86 -33.58 18.83
C GLN A 374 24.96 -33.60 19.89
N ASN A 375 25.32 -34.79 20.39
CA ASN A 375 26.38 -34.96 21.40
C ASN A 375 27.75 -35.34 20.80
N ASP A 376 27.78 -35.80 19.54
CA ASP A 376 28.99 -36.35 18.91
C ASP A 376 29.69 -35.32 18.02
N ASN A 377 28.90 -34.54 17.26
CA ASN A 377 29.41 -33.51 16.36
C ASN A 377 28.38 -32.39 16.25
N VAL A 378 28.50 -31.42 17.16
CA VAL A 378 27.60 -30.27 17.30
C VAL A 378 27.49 -29.46 15.99
N ILE A 379 28.58 -29.31 15.25
CA ILE A 379 28.59 -28.56 13.98
C ILE A 379 27.80 -29.32 12.90
N LEU A 380 28.02 -30.64 12.77
CA LEU A 380 27.24 -31.47 11.85
C LEU A 380 25.76 -31.52 12.25
N SER A 381 25.47 -31.62 13.54
CA SER A 381 24.11 -31.57 14.07
C SER A 381 23.41 -30.25 13.67
N ALA A 382 24.06 -29.10 13.90
CA ALA A 382 23.55 -27.79 13.49
C ALA A 382 23.33 -27.69 11.97
N PHE A 383 24.25 -28.21 11.16
CA PHE A 383 24.10 -28.26 9.70
C PHE A 383 22.89 -29.08 9.25
N LEU A 384 22.72 -30.29 9.80
CA LEU A 384 21.58 -31.15 9.48
C LEU A 384 20.26 -30.54 9.95
N LEU A 385 20.27 -29.89 11.11
CA LEU A 385 19.12 -29.17 11.64
C LEU A 385 18.72 -27.98 10.74
N HIS A 386 19.71 -27.25 10.21
CA HIS A 386 19.48 -26.19 9.22
C HIS A 386 18.82 -26.75 7.97
N GLN A 387 19.33 -27.86 7.43
CA GLN A 387 18.74 -28.53 6.27
C GLN A 387 17.31 -29.01 6.56
N ALA A 388 17.03 -29.49 7.78
CA ALA A 388 15.67 -29.86 8.20
C ALA A 388 14.70 -28.67 8.15
N ALA A 389 15.12 -27.50 8.61
CA ALA A 389 14.32 -26.28 8.53
C ALA A 389 14.12 -25.81 7.06
N GLU A 390 15.20 -25.79 6.27
CA GLU A 390 15.19 -25.38 4.87
C GLU A 390 14.22 -26.26 4.04
N LEU A 391 14.35 -27.58 4.17
CA LEU A 391 13.51 -28.54 3.44
C LEU A 391 12.03 -28.44 3.84
N CYS A 392 11.74 -28.18 5.11
CA CYS A 392 10.37 -27.97 5.59
C CYS A 392 9.72 -26.74 4.96
N LEU A 393 10.42 -25.59 4.98
CA LEU A 393 9.94 -24.35 4.36
C LEU A 393 9.76 -24.51 2.85
N ARG A 394 10.70 -25.18 2.17
CA ARG A 394 10.60 -25.48 0.73
C ARG A 394 9.42 -26.40 0.43
N ALA A 395 9.21 -27.45 1.23
CA ALA A 395 8.09 -28.38 1.05
C ALA A 395 6.74 -27.65 1.10
N LEU A 396 6.56 -26.77 2.10
CA LEU A 396 5.35 -25.97 2.26
C LEU A 396 5.16 -24.99 1.10
N ASN A 397 6.19 -24.22 0.75
CA ASN A 397 6.09 -23.24 -0.33
C ASN A 397 5.82 -23.92 -1.68
N ARG A 398 6.55 -24.98 -1.99
CA ARG A 398 6.42 -25.68 -3.27
C ARG A 398 5.09 -26.40 -3.42
N SER A 399 4.54 -26.96 -2.35
CA SER A 399 3.24 -27.65 -2.42
C SER A 399 2.10 -26.67 -2.67
N LEU A 400 2.04 -25.56 -1.91
CA LEU A 400 0.92 -24.64 -1.97
C LEU A 400 1.04 -23.65 -3.13
N THR A 401 2.25 -23.14 -3.43
CA THR A 401 2.46 -22.05 -4.40
C THR A 401 3.00 -22.53 -5.75
N THR A 402 3.50 -23.77 -5.85
CA THR A 402 4.32 -24.30 -6.96
C THR A 402 5.61 -23.53 -7.26
N GLN A 403 5.93 -22.52 -6.46
CA GLN A 403 7.17 -21.76 -6.55
C GLN A 403 8.21 -22.33 -5.57
N ASP A 404 9.48 -22.19 -5.96
CA ASP A 404 10.63 -22.49 -5.12
C ASP A 404 11.59 -21.31 -5.17
N LYS A 405 12.20 -20.97 -4.04
CA LYS A 405 13.21 -19.92 -3.96
C LYS A 405 14.57 -20.60 -3.90
N THR A 406 15.39 -20.41 -4.93
CA THR A 406 16.75 -20.96 -4.99
C THR A 406 17.68 -20.20 -4.05
N THR A 407 17.55 -20.44 -2.75
CA THR A 407 18.38 -19.87 -1.70
C THR A 407 18.53 -20.85 -0.55
N HIS A 408 19.65 -20.77 0.15
CA HIS A 408 19.86 -21.50 1.39
C HIS A 408 19.57 -20.64 2.62
N SER A 409 19.26 -19.35 2.43
CA SER A 409 18.92 -18.49 3.57
C SER A 409 17.55 -18.82 4.13
N LEU A 410 17.54 -19.26 5.38
CA LEU A 410 16.32 -19.44 6.18
C LEU A 410 15.56 -18.14 6.32
N LYS A 411 16.21 -17.00 6.57
CA LYS A 411 15.55 -15.68 6.64
C LYS A 411 14.84 -15.35 5.33
N ALA A 412 15.46 -15.63 4.19
CA ALA A 412 14.83 -15.42 2.88
C ALA A 412 13.65 -16.37 2.62
N LEU A 413 13.73 -17.62 3.08
CA LEU A 413 12.65 -18.61 2.97
C LEU A 413 11.48 -18.31 3.93
N LEU A 414 11.75 -17.90 5.16
CA LEU A 414 10.75 -17.47 6.13
C LEU A 414 9.99 -16.25 5.62
N LYS A 415 10.70 -15.24 5.09
CA LYS A 415 10.08 -14.09 4.41
C LYS A 415 9.22 -14.54 3.22
N PHE A 416 9.70 -15.51 2.44
CA PHE A 416 8.93 -16.04 1.31
C PHE A 416 7.65 -16.73 1.77
N SER A 417 7.67 -17.41 2.92
CA SER A 417 6.52 -18.08 3.54
C SER A 417 5.46 -17.14 4.13
N LEU A 418 5.73 -15.83 4.30
CA LEU A 418 4.74 -14.85 4.80
C LEU A 418 3.48 -14.80 3.94
N ARG A 419 3.60 -15.10 2.64
CA ARG A 419 2.46 -15.24 1.72
C ARG A 419 1.48 -16.37 2.09
N LEU A 420 1.94 -17.35 2.87
CA LEU A 420 1.15 -18.50 3.32
C LEU A 420 0.71 -18.34 4.77
N THR A 421 1.59 -17.79 5.63
CA THR A 421 1.34 -17.57 7.05
C THR A 421 2.43 -16.70 7.69
N THR A 422 2.04 -15.87 8.65
CA THR A 422 2.95 -15.10 9.51
C THR A 422 3.54 -15.96 10.64
N LYS A 423 2.85 -17.03 11.04
CA LYS A 423 3.18 -17.88 12.19
C LYS A 423 4.60 -18.44 12.14
N LEU A 424 5.06 -18.89 10.96
CA LEU A 424 6.37 -19.52 10.82
C LEU A 424 7.51 -18.54 11.04
N PHE A 425 7.34 -17.30 10.59
CA PHE A 425 8.33 -16.24 10.84
C PHE A 425 8.44 -15.97 12.34
N MET A 426 7.31 -15.77 13.01
CA MET A 426 7.26 -15.47 14.45
C MET A 426 7.81 -16.60 15.35
N LEU A 427 7.77 -17.86 14.90
CA LEU A 427 8.38 -18.98 15.63
C LEU A 427 9.91 -18.93 15.64
N MET A 428 10.50 -18.40 14.56
CA MET A 428 11.95 -18.32 14.39
C MET A 428 12.49 -16.98 14.90
N ASP A 429 11.79 -15.89 14.60
CA ASP A 429 12.16 -14.51 14.90
C ASP A 429 10.93 -13.72 15.39
N SER A 430 10.84 -13.53 16.71
CA SER A 430 9.81 -12.71 17.34
C SER A 430 10.12 -11.21 17.36
N GLY A 431 11.24 -10.79 16.75
CA GLY A 431 11.77 -9.43 16.85
C GLY A 431 12.64 -9.20 18.10
N SER A 432 12.90 -10.24 18.90
CA SER A 432 13.84 -10.16 20.01
C SER A 432 15.29 -10.23 19.53
N ALA A 433 16.18 -9.47 20.17
CA ALA A 433 17.61 -9.48 19.84
C ALA A 433 18.23 -10.89 19.97
N GLU A 434 17.68 -11.73 20.86
CA GLU A 434 18.13 -13.10 21.05
C GLU A 434 17.72 -14.02 19.90
N ASP A 435 16.49 -13.88 19.38
CA ASP A 435 16.08 -14.65 18.21
C ASP A 435 16.87 -14.24 16.96
N GLU A 436 17.15 -12.95 16.78
CA GLU A 436 17.99 -12.47 15.68
C GLU A 436 19.41 -13.03 15.77
N ARG A 437 20.00 -13.06 16.99
CA ARG A 437 21.29 -13.68 17.25
C ARG A 437 21.27 -15.18 16.91
N LEU A 438 20.27 -15.92 17.40
CA LEU A 438 20.13 -17.35 17.16
C LEU A 438 19.93 -17.67 15.67
N LEU A 439 19.10 -16.91 14.96
CA LEU A 439 18.89 -17.09 13.52
C LEU A 439 20.19 -16.84 12.73
N THR A 440 20.99 -15.85 13.13
CA THR A 440 22.31 -15.58 12.54
C THR A 440 23.28 -16.74 12.76
N VAL A 441 23.33 -17.30 13.98
CA VAL A 441 24.12 -18.50 14.29
C VAL A 441 23.63 -19.70 13.48
N PHE A 442 22.32 -19.82 13.28
CA PHE A 442 21.74 -20.95 12.56
C PHE A 442 22.05 -20.89 11.06
N GLU A 443 21.90 -19.72 10.43
CA GLU A 443 22.32 -19.44 9.04
C GLU A 443 23.81 -19.76 8.82
N GLY A 444 24.66 -19.42 9.80
CA GLY A 444 26.09 -19.72 9.77
C GLY A 444 26.41 -21.22 9.72
N ALA A 445 25.54 -22.09 10.22
CA ALA A 445 25.76 -23.55 10.25
C ALA A 445 25.94 -24.13 8.85
N TYR A 446 25.23 -23.59 7.85
CA TYR A 446 25.30 -24.04 6.48
C TYR A 446 26.67 -23.80 5.85
N LEU A 447 27.17 -22.56 5.94
CA LEU A 447 28.47 -22.17 5.37
C LEU A 447 29.63 -22.76 6.19
N GLY A 448 29.51 -22.74 7.52
CA GLY A 448 30.50 -23.24 8.46
C GLY A 448 30.90 -24.69 8.19
N TYR A 449 29.91 -25.57 8.03
CA TYR A 449 30.18 -26.98 7.74
C TYR A 449 30.74 -27.21 6.33
N ARG A 450 30.27 -26.44 5.32
CA ARG A 450 30.65 -26.66 3.91
C ARG A 450 32.02 -26.09 3.54
N TYR A 451 32.40 -24.95 4.11
CA TYR A 451 33.61 -24.21 3.71
C TYR A 451 34.69 -24.19 4.80
N SER A 452 34.49 -24.92 5.91
CA SER A 452 35.44 -24.96 7.03
C SER A 452 35.76 -23.57 7.59
N GLU A 453 34.76 -22.69 7.63
CA GLU A 453 34.89 -21.39 8.29
C GLU A 453 35.02 -21.57 9.81
N LYS A 454 35.46 -20.52 10.52
CA LYS A 454 35.48 -20.49 12.00
C LYS A 454 34.05 -20.41 12.56
N TYR A 455 33.23 -21.41 12.27
CA TYR A 455 31.89 -21.56 12.81
C TYR A 455 31.96 -22.28 14.15
N ASN A 456 31.26 -21.73 15.14
CA ASN A 456 31.07 -22.37 16.42
C ASN A 456 29.64 -22.11 16.88
N ILE A 457 29.07 -23.09 17.58
CA ILE A 457 27.73 -23.00 18.15
C ILE A 457 27.78 -23.64 19.54
N ASP A 458 27.17 -22.97 20.51
CA ASP A 458 27.05 -23.50 21.86
C ASP A 458 25.98 -24.60 21.92
N THR A 459 26.15 -25.58 22.81
CA THR A 459 25.17 -26.67 22.97
C THR A 459 23.81 -26.15 23.43
N GLN A 460 23.76 -25.08 24.24
CA GLN A 460 22.49 -24.46 24.64
C GLN A 460 21.77 -23.84 23.45
N ASP A 461 22.50 -23.09 22.61
CA ASP A 461 21.96 -22.52 21.36
C ASP A 461 21.42 -23.62 20.45
N LEU A 462 22.16 -24.72 20.28
CA LEU A 462 21.72 -25.85 19.47
C LEU A 462 20.43 -26.48 20.02
N ASN A 463 20.31 -26.63 21.34
CA ASN A 463 19.09 -27.17 21.98
C ASN A 463 17.88 -26.27 21.73
N ILE A 464 18.05 -24.94 21.84
CA ILE A 464 16.98 -23.98 21.55
C ILE A 464 16.57 -24.06 20.07
N LEU A 465 17.54 -24.22 19.16
CA LEU A 465 17.25 -24.38 17.73
C LEU A 465 16.50 -25.68 17.44
N PHE A 466 16.77 -26.78 18.15
CA PHE A 466 15.99 -28.01 18.00
C PHE A 466 14.51 -27.77 18.31
N ASP A 467 14.21 -27.13 19.45
CA ASP A 467 12.85 -26.80 19.83
C ASP A 467 12.18 -25.87 18.82
N LYS A 468 12.90 -24.85 18.32
CA LYS A 468 12.41 -23.94 17.27
C LYS A 468 12.09 -24.69 15.97
N VAL A 469 12.96 -25.57 15.48
CA VAL A 469 12.73 -26.32 14.23
C VAL A 469 11.60 -27.35 14.40
N LYS A 470 11.47 -27.97 15.57
CA LYS A 470 10.34 -28.84 15.89
C LYS A 470 9.01 -28.08 15.82
N ASN A 471 8.96 -26.89 16.41
CA ASN A 471 7.78 -26.03 16.35
C ASN A 471 7.53 -25.51 14.92
N LEU A 472 8.58 -25.22 14.16
CA LEU A 472 8.50 -24.85 12.74
C LEU A 472 7.86 -25.98 11.92
N HIS A 473 8.29 -27.24 12.11
CA HIS A 473 7.72 -28.39 11.43
C HIS A 473 6.23 -28.56 11.75
N ALA A 474 5.86 -28.49 13.03
CA ALA A 474 4.46 -28.58 13.45
C ALA A 474 3.61 -27.44 12.86
N GLY A 475 4.11 -26.20 12.91
CA GLY A 475 3.44 -25.04 12.34
C GLY A 475 3.28 -25.12 10.82
N ALA A 476 4.26 -25.70 10.12
CA ALA A 476 4.21 -25.87 8.67
C ALA A 476 3.16 -26.92 8.26
N GLU A 477 3.10 -28.05 8.96
CA GLU A 477 2.09 -29.09 8.75
C GLU A 477 0.68 -28.57 9.04
N GLU A 478 0.49 -27.86 10.16
CA GLU A 478 -0.78 -27.22 10.50
C GLU A 478 -1.20 -26.19 9.43
N THR A 479 -0.27 -25.34 8.98
CA THR A 479 -0.53 -24.37 7.91
C THR A 479 -0.96 -25.09 6.64
N PHE A 480 -0.26 -26.14 6.24
CA PHE A 480 -0.59 -26.92 5.06
C PHE A 480 -2.00 -27.52 5.15
N LEU A 481 -2.34 -28.16 6.27
CA LEU A 481 -3.66 -28.75 6.49
C LEU A 481 -4.77 -27.69 6.45
N ASN A 482 -4.57 -26.54 7.11
CA ASN A 482 -5.53 -25.44 7.10
C ASN A 482 -5.80 -24.92 5.67
N TRP A 483 -4.76 -24.78 4.85
CA TRP A 483 -4.90 -24.37 3.45
C TRP A 483 -5.69 -25.41 2.64
N MET A 484 -5.39 -26.70 2.83
CA MET A 484 -6.07 -27.78 2.11
C MET A 484 -7.53 -27.94 2.54
N GLU A 485 -7.85 -27.79 3.83
CA GLU A 485 -9.22 -27.83 4.34
C GLU A 485 -10.06 -26.68 3.78
N LYS A 486 -9.53 -25.45 3.82
CA LYS A 486 -10.22 -24.30 3.24
C LYS A 486 -10.44 -24.46 1.74
N TYR A 487 -9.45 -25.01 1.02
CA TYR A 487 -9.58 -25.27 -0.41
C TYR A 487 -10.65 -26.33 -0.68
N ASP A 488 -10.74 -27.40 0.12
CA ASP A 488 -11.80 -28.41 0.01
C ASP A 488 -13.21 -27.83 0.30
N LEU A 489 -13.33 -26.93 1.28
CA LEU A 489 -14.57 -26.20 1.55
C LEU A 489 -15.00 -25.31 0.37
N LEU A 490 -14.05 -24.55 -0.20
CA LEU A 490 -14.28 -23.72 -1.39
C LEU A 490 -14.69 -24.56 -2.60
N ILE A 491 -14.16 -25.79 -2.71
CA ILE A 491 -14.57 -26.74 -3.74
C ILE A 491 -16.03 -27.15 -3.57
N LYS A 492 -16.41 -27.53 -2.35
CA LYS A 492 -17.76 -27.99 -2.02
C LYS A 492 -18.80 -26.90 -2.19
N SER A 493 -18.50 -25.66 -1.80
CA SER A 493 -19.43 -24.53 -1.99
C SER A 493 -19.68 -24.25 -3.48
N ALA A 494 -18.62 -24.21 -4.29
CA ALA A 494 -18.72 -23.98 -5.73
C ALA A 494 -19.48 -25.08 -6.48
N GLN A 495 -19.52 -26.31 -5.96
CA GLN A 495 -20.32 -27.42 -6.50
C GLN A 495 -21.80 -27.32 -6.16
N ASN A 496 -22.15 -26.66 -5.04
CA ASN A 496 -23.54 -26.50 -4.61
C ASN A 496 -24.25 -25.30 -5.27
N GLU A 497 -23.48 -24.36 -5.84
CA GLU A 497 -23.98 -23.18 -6.56
C GLU A 497 -24.19 -23.42 -8.07
N GLN A 498 -23.76 -24.57 -8.59
CA GLN A 498 -24.04 -25.06 -9.95
C GLN A 498 -25.25 -25.98 -9.96
#